data_AF-A0A2C6C9J4-F1
#
_entry.id   AF-A0A2C6C9J4-F1
#
_cell.length_a   1.000
_cell.length_b   1.000
_cell.length_c   1.000
_cell.angle_alpha   90.00
_cell.angle_beta   90.00
_cell.angle_gamma   90.00
#
_symmetry.space_group_name_H-M   'P 1'
#
loop_
_entity.id
_entity.type
_entity.pdbx_description
1 polymer ?
#
loop_
_entity_poly.entity_id
_entity_poly.type
_entity_poly.pdbx_seq_one_letter_code
_entity_poly.pdbx_strand_id
1 'polypeptide(L)'
;MKLKNIKITDKNPLLIQFGAYAKWDGPKDIISPREEGPDLIHFLDEEIFEILEHSKVLKILEYFAKVCTPSLSPQCLFRTEKVDYVSLILEYPYKPKKIKRVIERVIKKLSELSGEKIENKEIIPYISWIVVSYPRTWNVEYLK
;
A
#
# COMPACT_ATOMS: atom_id res chain seq x y z
N MET A 1 -8.58 -10.01 6.81
CA MET A 1 -8.07 -11.26 6.21
C MET A 1 -6.91 -11.79 7.05
N LYS A 2 -6.48 -13.03 6.83
CA LYS A 2 -5.31 -13.61 7.52
C LYS A 2 -4.41 -14.35 6.52
N LEU A 3 -3.11 -14.07 6.55
CA LEU A 3 -2.13 -14.83 5.76
C LEU A 3 -2.14 -16.30 6.22
N LYS A 4 -2.32 -17.22 5.28
CA LYS A 4 -2.38 -18.66 5.51
C LYS A 4 -1.07 -19.34 5.12
N ASN A 5 -0.56 -19.01 3.94
CA ASN A 5 0.63 -19.62 3.37
C ASN A 5 1.35 -18.63 2.45
N ILE A 6 2.67 -18.74 2.37
CA ILE A 6 3.50 -18.01 1.41
C ILE A 6 4.66 -18.88 0.95
N LYS A 7 4.89 -18.91 -0.37
CA LYS A 7 6.09 -19.46 -1.00
C LYS A 7 6.65 -18.45 -1.99
N ILE A 8 7.81 -17.89 -1.64
CA ILE A 8 8.59 -17.00 -2.52
C ILE A 8 9.35 -17.87 -3.52
N THR A 9 9.20 -17.56 -4.81
CA THR A 9 9.69 -18.39 -5.94
C THR A 9 10.76 -17.69 -6.77
N ASP A 10 10.96 -16.39 -6.57
CA ASP A 10 11.94 -15.57 -7.28
C ASP A 10 12.49 -14.45 -6.39
N LYS A 11 13.27 -13.54 -6.98
CA LYS A 11 13.92 -12.41 -6.30
C LYS A 11 13.21 -11.06 -6.53
N ASN A 12 12.00 -11.05 -7.10
CA ASN A 12 11.26 -9.81 -7.29
C ASN A 12 10.88 -9.23 -5.91
N PRO A 13 10.96 -7.91 -5.68
CA PRO A 13 10.70 -7.34 -4.35
C PRO A 13 9.21 -7.37 -4.01
N LEU A 14 8.90 -7.39 -2.71
CA LEU A 14 7.62 -6.90 -2.21
C LEU A 14 7.64 -5.37 -2.28
N LEU A 15 6.59 -4.75 -2.80
CA LEU A 15 6.48 -3.30 -2.91
C LEU A 15 5.51 -2.75 -1.87
N ILE A 16 5.89 -1.65 -1.22
CA ILE A 16 4.96 -0.79 -0.46
C ILE A 16 4.86 0.52 -1.21
N GLN A 17 3.65 0.89 -1.59
CA GLN A 17 3.35 2.10 -2.35
C GLN A 17 2.31 2.92 -1.60
N PHE A 18 2.40 4.24 -1.73
CA PHE A 18 1.46 5.17 -1.14
C PHE A 18 0.70 5.91 -2.25
N GLY A 19 -0.58 6.17 -2.01
CA GLY A 19 -1.43 6.95 -2.90
C GLY A 19 -2.13 8.05 -2.14
N ALA A 20 -2.44 9.13 -2.85
CA ALA A 20 -3.21 10.25 -2.35
C ALA A 20 -4.46 10.46 -3.21
N TYR A 21 -5.45 11.13 -2.63
CA TYR A 21 -6.55 11.66 -3.41
C TYR A 21 -6.02 12.85 -4.20
N ALA A 22 -6.43 12.94 -5.46
CA ALA A 22 -6.08 14.05 -6.31
C ALA A 22 -7.28 14.51 -7.12
N LYS A 23 -7.16 15.73 -7.65
CA LYS A 23 -8.06 16.32 -8.63
C LYS A 23 -7.30 16.53 -9.93
N TRP A 24 -7.95 16.23 -11.04
CA TRP A 24 -7.39 16.49 -12.35
C TRP A 24 -7.49 17.98 -12.68
N ASP A 25 -6.37 18.66 -12.93
CA ASP A 25 -6.35 20.07 -13.33
C ASP A 25 -6.14 20.28 -14.84
N GLY A 26 -5.95 19.19 -15.59
CA GLY A 26 -5.65 19.21 -17.02
C GLY A 26 -4.25 18.68 -17.32
N PRO A 27 -3.16 19.44 -17.10
CA PRO A 27 -1.82 18.92 -17.35
C PRO A 27 -1.29 18.01 -16.24
N LYS A 28 -1.78 18.12 -14.99
CA LYS A 28 -1.27 17.38 -13.84
C LYS A 28 -2.36 17.01 -12.82
N ASP A 29 -2.04 16.03 -11.99
CA ASP A 29 -2.83 15.74 -10.80
C ASP A 29 -2.44 16.70 -9.67
N ILE A 30 -3.43 17.37 -9.08
CA ILE A 30 -3.23 18.15 -7.85
C ILE A 30 -3.62 17.28 -6.66
N ILE A 31 -2.61 16.92 -5.86
CA ILE A 31 -2.80 16.17 -4.62
C ILE A 31 -3.68 16.98 -3.67
N SER A 32 -4.71 16.33 -3.14
CA SER A 32 -5.70 16.92 -2.25
C SER A 32 -5.62 16.30 -0.86
N PRO A 33 -5.89 17.06 0.21
CA PRO A 33 -6.02 16.51 1.55
C PRO A 33 -7.04 15.37 1.59
N ARG A 34 -6.78 14.34 2.41
CA ARG A 34 -7.64 13.15 2.53
C ARG A 34 -9.10 13.50 2.85
N GLU A 35 -9.30 14.60 3.58
CA GLU A 35 -10.61 15.09 4.02
C GLU A 35 -11.45 15.72 2.92
N GLU A 36 -10.84 16.06 1.77
CA GLU A 36 -11.57 16.62 0.62
C GLU A 36 -12.18 15.54 -0.28
N GLY A 37 -11.63 14.33 -0.24
CA GLY A 37 -12.17 13.15 -0.93
C GLY A 37 -11.60 12.97 -2.35
N PRO A 38 -11.87 11.81 -2.96
CA PRO A 38 -11.32 11.47 -4.26
C PRO A 38 -12.11 12.10 -5.42
N ASP A 39 -11.39 12.71 -6.37
CA ASP A 39 -11.79 12.68 -7.79
C ASP A 39 -11.04 11.52 -8.50
N LEU A 40 -9.76 11.30 -8.17
CA LEU A 40 -8.94 10.17 -8.60
C LEU A 40 -7.90 9.76 -7.54
N ILE A 41 -7.25 8.61 -7.75
CA ILE A 41 -6.11 8.14 -6.94
C ILE A 41 -4.81 8.42 -7.70
N HIS A 42 -3.91 9.18 -7.08
CA HIS A 42 -2.57 9.44 -7.60
C HIS A 42 -1.55 8.68 -6.75
N PHE A 43 -0.70 7.86 -7.39
CA PHE A 43 0.38 7.16 -6.70
C PHE A 43 1.57 8.09 -6.49
N LEU A 44 2.15 8.03 -5.29
CA LEU A 44 3.32 8.82 -4.91
C LEU A 44 4.58 8.04 -5.30
N ASP A 45 4.95 8.12 -6.58
CA ASP A 45 6.03 7.30 -7.16
C ASP A 45 7.40 7.51 -6.51
N GLU A 46 7.62 8.66 -5.87
CA GLU A 46 8.85 8.98 -5.14
C GLU A 46 8.97 8.22 -3.80
N GLU A 47 7.89 7.62 -3.31
CA GLU A 47 7.82 7.00 -1.97
C GLU A 47 7.50 5.49 -2.07
N ILE A 48 8.26 4.77 -2.91
CA ILE A 48 8.11 3.31 -3.08
C ILE A 48 9.18 2.58 -2.27
N PHE A 49 8.75 1.63 -1.43
CA PHE A 49 9.67 0.78 -0.68
C PHE A 49 9.78 -0.60 -1.33
N GLU A 50 11.00 -0.99 -1.69
CA GLU A 50 11.32 -2.31 -2.23
C GLU A 50 11.89 -3.22 -1.15
N ILE A 51 11.18 -4.29 -0.80
CA ILE A 51 11.56 -5.20 0.27
C ILE A 51 11.96 -6.56 -0.31
N LEU A 52 13.26 -6.83 -0.28
CA LEU A 52 13.86 -8.08 -0.75
C LEU A 52 14.08 -9.11 0.37
N GLU A 53 14.19 -8.64 1.62
CA GLU A 53 14.51 -9.53 2.74
C GLU A 53 13.28 -10.36 3.15
N HIS A 54 13.36 -11.68 2.95
CA HIS A 54 12.25 -12.61 3.21
C HIS A 54 11.67 -12.49 4.63
N SER A 55 12.52 -12.28 5.64
CA SER A 55 12.08 -12.15 7.04
C SER A 55 11.16 -10.94 7.25
N LYS A 56 11.41 -9.84 6.52
CA LYS A 56 10.60 -8.61 6.53
C LYS A 56 9.33 -8.79 5.72
N VAL A 57 9.43 -9.41 4.53
CA VAL A 57 8.30 -9.70 3.64
C VAL A 57 7.18 -10.43 4.38
N LEU A 58 7.52 -11.51 5.10
CA LEU A 58 6.54 -12.28 5.86
C LEU A 58 5.82 -11.41 6.89
N LYS A 59 6.58 -10.68 7.72
CA LYS A 59 6.02 -9.80 8.77
C LYS A 59 5.13 -8.71 8.20
N ILE A 60 5.52 -8.11 7.07
CA ILE A 60 4.75 -7.06 6.41
C ILE A 60 3.44 -7.63 5.87
N LEU A 61 3.46 -8.76 5.15
CA LEU A 61 2.25 -9.37 4.60
C LEU A 61 1.30 -9.87 5.70
N GLU A 62 1.83 -10.48 6.76
CA GLU A 62 1.03 -10.90 7.92
C GLU A 62 0.35 -9.73 8.63
N TYR A 63 1.07 -8.62 8.79
CA TYR A 63 0.53 -7.41 9.38
C TYR A 63 -0.52 -6.78 8.47
N PHE A 64 -0.16 -6.55 7.21
CA PHE A 64 -0.98 -5.78 6.30
C PHE A 64 -2.29 -6.50 5.93
N ALA A 65 -2.28 -7.83 5.81
CA ALA A 65 -3.49 -8.62 5.60
C ALA A 65 -4.56 -8.43 6.69
N LYS A 66 -4.14 -8.09 7.93
CA LYS A 66 -5.06 -7.84 9.06
C LYS A 66 -5.70 -6.45 9.01
N VAL A 67 -5.00 -5.48 8.43
CA VAL A 67 -5.43 -4.06 8.43
C VAL A 67 -5.94 -3.56 7.09
N CYS A 68 -5.64 -4.26 5.99
CA CYS A 68 -6.14 -3.92 4.65
C CYS A 68 -7.68 -3.94 4.59
N THR A 69 -8.23 -3.23 3.61
CA THR A 69 -9.66 -3.23 3.29
C THR A 69 -10.00 -4.53 2.55
N PRO A 70 -10.72 -5.49 3.18
CA PRO A 70 -10.90 -6.83 2.59
C PRO A 70 -11.73 -6.83 1.31
N SER A 71 -12.70 -5.92 1.18
CA SER A 71 -13.51 -5.79 -0.05
C SER A 71 -12.70 -5.31 -1.25
N LEU A 72 -11.55 -4.69 -1.01
CA LEU A 72 -10.64 -4.21 -2.05
C LEU A 72 -9.43 -5.14 -2.24
N SER A 73 -9.32 -6.24 -1.47
CA SER A 73 -8.09 -7.05 -1.41
C SER A 73 -8.35 -8.56 -1.55
N PRO A 74 -7.51 -9.32 -2.28
CA PRO A 74 -6.43 -8.86 -3.14
C PRO A 74 -6.93 -8.41 -4.53
N GLN A 75 -6.19 -7.50 -5.18
CA GLN A 75 -6.43 -7.07 -6.57
C GLN A 75 -5.13 -7.11 -7.39
N CYS A 76 -5.21 -7.03 -8.72
CA CYS A 76 -4.03 -6.88 -9.58
C CYS A 76 -3.99 -5.44 -10.11
N LEU A 77 -3.37 -4.54 -9.34
CA LEU A 77 -3.33 -3.10 -9.66
C LEU A 77 -2.05 -2.65 -10.36
N PHE A 78 -1.00 -3.47 -10.32
CA PHE A 78 0.33 -3.07 -10.77
C PHE A 78 0.94 -4.16 -11.64
N ARG A 79 1.58 -3.74 -12.73
CA ARG A 79 2.33 -4.60 -13.63
C ARG A 79 3.63 -3.90 -13.98
N THR A 80 4.72 -4.66 -13.94
CA THR A 80 5.98 -4.26 -14.57
C THR A 80 6.07 -4.98 -15.92
N GLU A 81 7.05 -4.61 -16.75
CA GLU A 81 7.34 -5.35 -17.99
C GLU A 81 7.64 -6.84 -17.75
N LYS A 82 8.10 -7.19 -16.55
CA LYS A 82 8.62 -8.52 -16.21
C LYS A 82 7.66 -9.37 -15.38
N VAL A 83 6.84 -8.75 -14.53
CA VAL A 83 5.98 -9.46 -13.59
C VAL A 83 4.74 -8.65 -13.20
N ASP A 84 3.61 -9.35 -13.14
CA ASP A 84 2.36 -8.85 -12.55
C ASP A 84 2.46 -8.87 -11.02
N TYR A 85 1.82 -7.89 -10.39
CA TYR A 85 1.74 -7.83 -8.94
C TYR A 85 0.30 -8.04 -8.44
N VAL A 86 0.20 -8.65 -7.28
CA VAL A 86 -1.03 -8.78 -6.50
C VAL A 86 -0.94 -7.86 -5.30
N SER A 87 -1.94 -7.01 -5.14
CA SER A 87 -1.97 -5.88 -4.22
C SER A 87 -3.01 -6.11 -3.13
N LEU A 88 -2.58 -5.90 -1.90
CA LEU A 88 -3.45 -5.63 -0.76
C LEU A 88 -3.57 -4.11 -0.61
N ILE A 89 -4.77 -3.63 -0.31
CA ILE A 89 -5.09 -2.21 -0.32
C ILE A 89 -5.68 -1.81 1.03
N LEU A 90 -5.14 -0.76 1.63
CA LEU A 90 -5.79 -0.01 2.69
C LEU A 90 -6.19 1.35 2.15
N GLU A 91 -7.49 1.58 2.04
CA GLU A 91 -8.06 2.88 1.70
C GLU A 91 -8.49 3.62 2.98
N TYR A 92 -8.18 4.92 3.05
CA TYR A 92 -8.74 5.85 4.01
C TYR A 92 -10.09 6.35 3.50
N PRO A 93 -11.22 5.92 4.09
CA PRO A 93 -12.52 6.33 3.58
C PRO A 93 -12.73 7.84 3.75
N TYR A 94 -13.25 8.49 2.71
CA TYR A 94 -13.64 9.91 2.75
C TYR A 94 -14.62 10.22 3.89
N LYS A 95 -14.45 11.38 4.55
CA LYS A 95 -15.21 11.82 5.74
C LYS A 95 -15.25 10.78 6.89
N PRO A 96 -14.12 10.18 7.32
CA PRO A 96 -14.18 9.25 8.43
C PRO A 96 -14.31 10.07 9.71
N LYS A 97 -15.53 10.16 10.25
CA LYS A 97 -15.87 10.97 11.43
C LYS A 97 -15.04 10.62 12.70
N LYS A 98 -14.13 9.63 12.68
CA LYS A 98 -13.34 9.18 13.85
C LYS A 98 -11.90 8.63 13.61
N ILE A 99 -11.30 8.64 12.40
CA ILE A 99 -10.17 7.70 12.12
C ILE A 99 -8.86 8.31 11.50
N LYS A 100 -8.51 9.59 11.71
CA LYS A 100 -7.20 10.14 11.23
C LYS A 100 -5.97 9.27 11.58
N ARG A 101 -5.98 8.69 12.79
CA ARG A 101 -4.83 7.99 13.38
C ARG A 101 -4.54 6.60 12.78
N VAL A 102 -5.42 6.00 11.99
CA VAL A 102 -5.17 4.63 11.48
C VAL A 102 -4.08 4.63 10.42
N ILE A 103 -4.18 5.46 9.40
CA ILE A 103 -3.17 5.51 8.32
C ILE A 103 -1.78 5.83 8.86
N GLU A 104 -1.67 6.84 9.75
CA GLU A 104 -0.39 7.19 10.38
C GLU A 104 0.20 6.04 11.19
N ARG A 105 -0.63 5.27 11.91
CA ARG A 105 -0.18 4.08 12.64
C ARG A 105 0.28 2.97 11.69
N VAL A 106 -0.41 2.78 10.56
CA VAL A 106 -0.03 1.79 9.56
C VAL A 106 1.29 2.19 8.88
N ILE A 107 1.44 3.45 8.46
CA ILE A 107 2.70 3.99 7.93
C ILE A 107 3.83 3.76 8.91
N LYS A 108 3.66 4.18 10.17
CA LYS A 108 4.67 3.97 11.22
C LYS A 108 5.03 2.49 11.35
N LYS A 109 4.04 1.60 11.37
CA LYS A 109 4.29 0.17 11.56
C LYS A 109 4.98 -0.45 10.34
N LEU A 110 4.61 -0.05 9.14
CA LEU A 110 5.28 -0.49 7.92
C LEU A 110 6.73 -0.03 7.91
N SER A 111 7.01 1.22 8.26
CA SER A 111 8.38 1.74 8.40
C SER A 111 9.23 0.97 9.42
N GLU A 112 8.64 0.58 10.57
CA GLU A 112 9.33 -0.27 11.55
C GLU A 112 9.65 -1.67 11.00
N LEU A 113 8.77 -2.23 10.18
CA LEU A 113 8.92 -3.59 9.64
C LEU A 113 9.83 -3.64 8.41
N SER A 114 9.79 -2.62 7.55
CA SER A 114 10.64 -2.51 6.36
C SER A 114 12.05 -2.01 6.71
N GLY A 115 12.16 -1.10 7.68
CA GLY A 115 13.35 -0.28 7.90
C GLY A 115 13.37 1.00 7.04
N GLU A 116 12.39 1.15 6.15
CA GLU A 116 12.23 2.29 5.25
C GLU A 116 11.40 3.40 5.89
N LYS A 117 11.58 4.63 5.44
CA LYS A 117 10.84 5.80 5.97
C LYS A 117 10.44 6.69 4.81
N ILE A 118 9.27 7.29 4.93
CA ILE A 118 8.84 8.33 4.01
C ILE A 118 9.77 9.53 4.20
N GLU A 119 10.43 9.95 3.12
CA GLU A 119 11.40 11.05 3.16
C GLU A 119 10.66 12.37 3.32
N ASN A 120 9.63 12.60 2.50
CA ASN A 120 8.82 13.80 2.58
C ASN A 120 7.71 13.66 3.62
N LYS A 121 8.01 14.03 4.88
CA LYS A 121 7.00 13.97 5.96
C LYS A 121 5.77 14.86 5.73
N GLU A 122 5.88 15.88 4.89
CA GLU A 122 4.75 16.77 4.56
C GLU A 122 3.69 16.07 3.70
N ILE A 123 4.05 14.96 3.03
CA ILE A 123 3.11 14.18 2.23
C ILE A 123 2.22 13.28 3.10
N ILE A 124 2.65 12.96 4.34
CA ILE A 124 1.95 12.03 5.20
C ILE A 124 0.47 12.39 5.32
N PRO A 125 0.06 13.62 5.68
CA PRO A 125 -1.35 14.01 5.79
C PRO A 125 -2.20 13.81 4.51
N TYR A 126 -1.57 13.66 3.34
CA TYR A 126 -2.25 13.46 2.05
C TYR A 126 -2.44 11.99 1.68
N ILE A 127 -1.65 11.07 2.26
CA ILE A 127 -1.72 9.64 1.94
C ILE A 127 -3.09 9.05 2.28
N SER A 128 -3.95 8.83 1.29
CA SER A 128 -5.26 8.22 1.47
C SER A 128 -5.24 6.72 1.16
N TRP A 129 -4.21 6.22 0.49
CA TRP A 129 -4.09 4.82 0.06
C TRP A 129 -2.73 4.26 0.44
N ILE A 130 -2.71 3.05 0.98
CA ILE A 130 -1.49 2.27 1.16
C ILE A 130 -1.68 0.95 0.43
N VAL A 131 -0.71 0.59 -0.38
CA VAL A 131 -0.73 -0.63 -1.18
C VAL A 131 0.50 -1.47 -0.85
N VAL A 132 0.27 -2.73 -0.50
CA VAL A 132 1.34 -3.72 -0.34
C VAL A 132 1.18 -4.77 -1.43
N SER A 133 2.13 -4.79 -2.35
CA SER A 133 2.08 -5.58 -3.59
C SER A 133 3.15 -6.66 -3.58
N TYR A 134 2.78 -7.90 -3.86
CA TYR A 134 3.71 -9.03 -4.03
C TYR A 134 3.68 -9.57 -5.47
N PRO A 135 4.79 -10.10 -5.99
CA PRO A 135 4.84 -10.70 -7.31
C PRO A 135 3.85 -11.86 -7.45
N ARG A 136 3.11 -11.92 -8.57
CA ARG A 136 2.13 -12.97 -8.84
C ARG A 136 2.75 -14.35 -9.02
N THR A 137 4.05 -14.40 -9.30
CA THR A 137 4.87 -15.61 -9.34
C THR A 137 4.97 -16.28 -7.96
N TRP A 138 4.77 -15.54 -6.87
CA TRP A 138 4.74 -16.09 -5.52
C TRP A 138 3.40 -16.77 -5.23
N ASN A 139 3.43 -17.87 -4.48
CA ASN A 139 2.21 -18.52 -4.03
C ASN A 139 1.83 -17.97 -2.67
N VAL A 140 0.84 -17.07 -2.62
CA VAL A 140 0.35 -16.44 -1.38
C VAL A 140 -1.13 -16.75 -1.21
N GLU A 141 -1.49 -17.32 -0.06
CA GLU A 141 -2.87 -17.68 0.27
C GLU A 141 -3.36 -16.89 1.49
N TYR A 142 -4.60 -16.40 1.40
CA TYR A 142 -5.29 -15.75 2.51
C TYR A 142 -6.55 -16.51 2.91
N LEU A 143 -6.81 -16.59 4.21
CA LEU A 143 -8.14 -16.90 4.74
C LEU A 143 -8.95 -15.59 4.77
N LYS A 144 -10.12 -15.61 4.14
CA LYS A 144 -11.07 -14.50 4.17
C LYS A 144 -11.73 -14.39 5.53
#